data_AF-A0A402BL59-F1
#
_entry.id   AF-A0A402BL59-F1
#
_cell.length_a   1.000
_cell.length_b   1.000
_cell.length_c   1.000
_cell.angle_alpha   90.00
_cell.angle_beta   90.00
_cell.angle_gamma   90.00
#
_symmetry.space_group_name_H-M   'P 1'
#
loop_
_entity.id
_entity.type
_entity.pdbx_description
1 polymer ?
#
loop_
_entity_poly.entity_id
_entity_poly.type
_entity_poly.pdbx_seq_one_letter_code
_entity_poly.pdbx_strand_id
1 'polypeptide(L)'
;MPVNDIEKHPHSFFHEEERRLPLMPALIVGGAFFVGICLMALINRAELGIIVSQFGALWPIAQNRQEILRVCFKILLTGLVFAAIALVCYLTFYAVRNYKQDGQDEQDEALPVATTHTASRALSRTPVMATSPSATQRDLIPAPASPRQQVPSQRPAMQQLPFTPIPETVMISAHAINAQIEKEHAEIQSVGTIYGDTVVIPEERLDQQAAKEEKSLVSSKQQLGQMGDEPTPIYITITLLKTITMALHVPGSTKTYPVTLDDLNSKALQLIAYIARHQGKKVNLGDMRNDVFGNDDMDTNQVQESLNTAKREIRRRIGQAVERARNDFGTDVFPTDLDIFELAKKKYWLPAHCRVTDLAILEEQHQIIEQAETSNQLVNYVPDAVYKACMTLINTYSGDFIEDLLVDDPYAFDPPTDSWAREPFTLFRDYYLDAILYAAEYERKMADSANTPAQQREHYAEAGRLFSLGAMAACNKQVFDGMFDTKVFFSSKPGRRHGAHVLLSEQLIRRAIALYGKIGNTIVAKRVYATYEQQMHFVSNKGWTADPETLKDLEAAMQQTGAYRFPDQIASPYDLSSNLVGAESA
;
A
#
# COMPACT_ATOMS: atom_id res chain seq x y z
N MET A 1 -25.05 -43.94 85.73
CA MET A 1 -26.28 -43.22 85.33
C MET A 1 -26.07 -42.67 83.93
N PRO A 2 -27.11 -42.68 83.09
CA PRO A 2 -27.32 -43.54 81.92
C PRO A 2 -26.88 -42.86 80.61
N VAL A 3 -26.49 -43.54 79.52
CA VAL A 3 -27.20 -44.54 78.68
C VAL A 3 -28.33 -43.90 77.84
N ASN A 4 -28.33 -44.28 76.55
CA ASN A 4 -29.33 -44.10 75.49
C ASN A 4 -29.19 -42.87 74.57
N ASP A 5 -29.30 -42.98 73.24
CA ASP A 5 -29.38 -44.13 72.33
C ASP A 5 -29.57 -43.59 70.89
N ILE A 6 -29.17 -44.42 69.92
CA ILE A 6 -29.95 -44.76 68.70
C ILE A 6 -29.96 -43.81 67.48
N GLU A 7 -29.43 -44.39 66.39
CA GLU A 7 -29.88 -44.36 64.98
C GLU A 7 -29.66 -43.06 64.17
N LYS A 8 -29.29 -43.08 62.88
CA LYS A 8 -29.53 -44.03 61.79
C LYS A 8 -28.54 -43.70 60.66
N HIS A 9 -27.91 -44.72 60.07
CA HIS A 9 -27.42 -44.61 58.70
C HIS A 9 -28.59 -44.41 57.74
N PRO A 10 -28.36 -43.74 56.60
CA PRO A 10 -28.66 -44.45 55.38
C PRO A 10 -27.49 -44.44 54.40
N HIS A 11 -27.17 -45.64 53.94
CA HIS A 11 -26.68 -45.92 52.61
C HIS A 11 -27.31 -45.01 51.56
N SER A 12 -26.51 -44.42 50.68
CA SER A 12 -26.90 -44.30 49.27
C SER A 12 -25.71 -43.98 48.38
N PHE A 13 -25.45 -44.94 47.49
CA PHE A 13 -25.16 -44.69 46.08
C PHE A 13 -23.96 -43.80 45.74
N PHE A 14 -22.76 -44.37 45.84
CA PHE A 14 -21.81 -44.19 44.74
C PHE A 14 -22.38 -44.92 43.52
N HIS A 15 -23.28 -44.27 42.79
CA HIS A 15 -23.42 -44.59 41.37
C HIS A 15 -22.11 -44.11 40.74
N GLU A 16 -21.17 -45.04 40.58
CA GLU A 16 -20.25 -45.06 39.44
C GLU A 16 -21.11 -45.13 38.16
N GLU A 17 -21.83 -44.06 37.86
CA GLU A 17 -22.14 -43.75 36.47
C GLU A 17 -20.80 -43.48 35.84
N GLU A 18 -20.28 -44.50 35.14
CA GLU A 18 -19.31 -44.34 34.07
C GLU A 18 -19.74 -43.10 33.29
N ARG A 19 -19.09 -41.97 33.57
CA ARG A 19 -19.24 -40.73 32.81
C ARG A 19 -18.71 -41.01 31.43
N ARG A 20 -19.55 -41.64 30.60
CA ARG A 20 -19.37 -41.68 29.16
C ARG A 20 -19.38 -40.22 28.76
N LEU A 21 -18.17 -39.66 28.64
CA LEU A 21 -17.92 -38.35 28.06
C LEU A 21 -18.84 -38.25 26.86
N PRO A 22 -19.72 -37.23 26.81
CA PRO A 22 -20.66 -37.12 25.71
C PRO A 22 -19.81 -37.10 24.43
N LEU A 23 -19.95 -38.17 23.64
CA LEU A 23 -19.12 -38.41 22.46
C LEU A 23 -19.41 -37.35 21.38
N MET A 24 -20.62 -36.77 21.45
CA MET A 24 -21.12 -35.73 20.55
C MET A 24 -20.27 -34.43 20.56
N PRO A 25 -19.98 -33.78 21.70
CA PRO A 25 -19.06 -32.63 21.76
C PRO A 25 -17.70 -32.89 21.13
N ALA A 26 -17.09 -34.04 21.42
CA ALA A 26 -15.80 -34.41 20.87
C ALA A 26 -15.86 -34.56 19.35
N LEU A 27 -16.94 -35.15 18.81
CA LEU A 27 -17.16 -35.27 17.37
C LEU A 27 -17.41 -33.92 16.69
N ILE A 28 -18.14 -33.00 17.32
CA ILE A 28 -18.41 -31.66 16.77
C ILE A 28 -17.12 -30.85 16.68
N VAL A 29 -16.33 -30.81 17.77
CA VAL A 29 -15.06 -30.07 17.81
C VAL A 29 -14.03 -30.69 16.87
N GLY A 30 -13.92 -32.03 16.86
CA GLY A 30 -13.05 -32.75 15.93
C GLY A 30 -13.45 -32.53 14.47
N GLY A 31 -14.75 -32.59 14.15
CA GLY A 31 -15.26 -32.31 12.81
C GLY A 31 -14.93 -30.89 12.35
N ALA A 32 -15.13 -29.88 13.20
CA ALA A 32 -14.78 -28.50 12.89
C ALA A 32 -13.27 -28.31 12.64
N PHE A 33 -12.41 -28.98 13.42
CA PHE A 33 -10.96 -28.99 13.21
C PHE A 33 -10.58 -29.49 11.82
N PHE A 34 -11.12 -30.64 11.41
CA PHE A 34 -10.84 -31.22 10.08
C PHE A 34 -11.39 -30.35 8.95
N VAL A 35 -12.57 -29.74 9.12
CA VAL A 35 -13.11 -28.79 8.14
C VAL A 35 -12.19 -27.57 7.99
N GLY A 36 -11.68 -27.02 9.10
CA GLY A 36 -10.72 -25.92 9.07
C GLY A 36 -9.43 -26.27 8.33
N ILE A 37 -8.87 -27.46 8.59
CA ILE A 37 -7.69 -27.96 7.85
C ILE A 37 -7.99 -28.12 6.37
N CYS A 38 -9.12 -28.74 6.00
CA CYS A 38 -9.49 -28.96 4.60
C CYS A 38 -9.69 -27.66 3.84
N LEU A 39 -10.39 -26.67 4.43
CA LEU A 39 -10.58 -25.35 3.83
C LEU A 39 -9.23 -24.66 3.61
N MET A 40 -8.36 -24.67 4.62
CA MET A 40 -7.06 -24.02 4.50
C MET A 40 -6.12 -24.73 3.53
N ALA A 41 -6.15 -26.06 3.48
CA ALA A 41 -5.41 -26.84 2.49
C ALA A 41 -5.90 -26.58 1.05
N LEU A 42 -7.20 -26.34 0.86
CA LEU A 42 -7.77 -25.97 -0.45
C LEU A 42 -7.36 -24.56 -0.87
N ILE A 43 -7.35 -23.59 0.06
CA ILE A 43 -6.90 -22.21 -0.21
C ILE A 43 -5.43 -22.21 -0.61
N ASN A 44 -4.58 -22.98 0.09
CA ASN A 44 -3.14 -23.06 -0.17
C ASN A 44 -2.77 -24.23 -1.11
N ARG A 45 -3.69 -24.68 -1.97
CA ARG A 45 -3.48 -25.88 -2.80
C ARG A 45 -2.25 -25.80 -3.70
N ALA A 46 -1.95 -24.61 -4.25
CA ALA A 46 -0.78 -24.42 -5.12
C ALA A 46 0.54 -24.61 -4.36
N GLU A 47 0.67 -23.96 -3.19
CA GLU A 47 1.86 -24.06 -2.34
C GLU A 47 2.02 -25.47 -1.76
N LEU A 48 0.94 -26.05 -1.24
CA LEU A 48 0.95 -27.42 -0.71
C LEU A 48 1.29 -28.43 -1.81
N GLY A 49 0.82 -28.23 -3.04
CA GLY A 49 1.13 -29.09 -4.18
C GLY A 49 2.62 -29.09 -4.53
N ILE A 50 3.26 -27.92 -4.51
CA ILE A 50 4.71 -27.79 -4.72
C ILE A 50 5.48 -28.47 -3.58
N ILE A 51 5.11 -28.18 -2.33
CA ILE A 51 5.76 -28.76 -1.14
C ILE A 51 5.65 -30.29 -1.15
N VAL A 52 4.48 -30.85 -1.43
CA VAL A 52 4.26 -32.31 -1.42
C VAL A 52 4.97 -32.99 -2.58
N SER A 53 4.91 -32.42 -3.79
CA SER A 53 5.56 -33.03 -4.97
C SER A 53 7.09 -32.97 -4.91
N GLN A 54 7.67 -31.99 -4.20
CA GLN A 54 9.12 -31.78 -4.11
C GLN A 54 9.69 -31.97 -2.70
N PHE A 55 8.93 -32.55 -1.76
CA PHE A 55 9.32 -32.60 -0.34
C PHE A 55 10.72 -33.19 -0.13
N GLY A 56 11.03 -34.31 -0.81
CA GLY A 56 12.33 -34.96 -0.70
C GLY A 56 13.51 -34.10 -1.18
N ALA A 57 13.29 -33.23 -2.18
CA ALA A 57 14.30 -32.32 -2.71
C ALA A 57 14.42 -31.02 -1.89
N LEU A 58 13.30 -30.54 -1.33
CA LEU A 58 13.26 -29.28 -0.57
C LEU A 58 13.68 -29.44 0.90
N TRP A 59 13.48 -30.60 1.51
CA TRP A 59 13.74 -30.84 2.93
C TRP A 59 15.21 -30.68 3.37
N PRO A 60 16.24 -31.08 2.59
CA PRO A 60 17.63 -30.93 3.02
C PRO A 60 18.06 -29.46 3.18
N ILE A 61 17.44 -28.55 2.43
CA ILE A 61 17.81 -27.12 2.40
C ILE A 61 17.26 -26.42 3.65
N ALA A 62 18.14 -25.80 4.46
CA ALA A 62 17.78 -25.20 5.74
C ALA A 62 16.72 -24.09 5.64
N GLN A 63 16.82 -23.24 4.60
CA GLN A 63 15.89 -22.13 4.38
C GLN A 63 14.49 -22.64 3.99
N ASN A 64 14.40 -23.69 3.16
CA ASN A 64 13.12 -24.27 2.74
C ASN A 64 12.40 -25.00 3.87
N ARG A 65 13.13 -25.54 4.85
CA ARG A 65 12.52 -26.17 6.05
C ARG A 65 11.67 -25.19 6.85
N GLN A 66 12.13 -23.94 6.98
CA GLN A 66 11.36 -22.92 7.70
C GLN A 66 10.05 -22.60 6.99
N GLU A 67 10.06 -22.49 5.67
CA GLU A 67 8.83 -22.22 4.91
C GLU A 67 7.87 -23.40 4.90
N ILE A 68 8.37 -24.63 4.78
CA ILE A 68 7.53 -25.84 4.90
C ILE A 68 6.87 -25.89 6.28
N LEU A 69 7.63 -25.66 7.35
CA LEU A 69 7.09 -25.64 8.72
C LEU A 69 6.08 -24.51 8.90
N ARG A 70 6.32 -23.34 8.32
CA ARG A 70 5.41 -22.19 8.38
C ARG A 70 4.06 -22.50 7.72
N VAL A 71 4.06 -23.10 6.53
CA VAL A 71 2.83 -23.49 5.83
C VAL A 71 2.08 -24.58 6.60
N CYS A 72 2.77 -25.61 7.09
CA CYS A 72 2.15 -26.65 7.93
C CYS A 72 1.56 -26.07 9.22
N PHE A 73 2.27 -25.14 9.87
CA PHE A 73 1.80 -24.47 11.08
C PHE A 73 0.57 -23.60 10.81
N LYS A 74 0.55 -22.86 9.69
CA LYS A 74 -0.61 -22.05 9.27
C LYS A 74 -1.86 -22.93 9.11
N ILE A 75 -1.74 -24.07 8.45
CA ILE A 75 -2.84 -25.02 8.24
C ILE A 75 -3.35 -25.59 9.57
N LEU A 76 -2.43 -26.01 10.45
CA LEU A 76 -2.78 -26.56 11.76
C LEU A 76 -3.42 -25.52 12.68
N LEU A 77 -2.91 -24.28 12.68
CA LEU A 77 -3.45 -23.17 13.45
C LEU A 77 -4.88 -22.84 13.02
N THR A 78 -5.17 -22.83 11.72
CA THR A 78 -6.55 -22.64 11.22
C THR A 78 -7.48 -23.74 11.72
N GLY A 79 -7.04 -25.01 11.71
CA GLY A 79 -7.79 -26.11 12.32
C GLY A 79 -8.13 -25.85 13.80
N LEU A 80 -7.15 -25.41 14.59
CA LEU A 80 -7.33 -25.10 16.01
C LEU A 80 -8.31 -23.95 16.24
N VAL A 81 -8.26 -22.90 15.42
CA VAL A 81 -9.20 -21.76 15.51
C VAL A 81 -10.63 -22.22 15.25
N PHE A 82 -10.87 -23.05 14.23
CA PHE A 82 -12.20 -23.61 13.96
C PHE A 82 -12.71 -24.50 15.10
N ALA A 83 -11.82 -25.31 15.70
CA ALA A 83 -12.14 -26.12 16.87
C ALA A 83 -12.55 -25.25 18.08
N ALA A 84 -11.82 -24.15 18.32
CA ALA A 84 -12.13 -23.21 19.39
C ALA A 84 -13.48 -22.50 19.17
N ILE A 85 -13.76 -22.06 17.95
CA ILE A 85 -15.07 -21.46 17.60
C ILE A 85 -16.20 -22.47 17.83
N ALA A 86 -16.04 -23.72 17.37
CA ALA A 86 -17.04 -24.76 17.58
C ALA A 86 -17.27 -25.06 19.06
N LEU A 87 -16.22 -25.07 19.87
CA LEU A 87 -16.30 -25.25 21.32
C LEU A 87 -17.06 -24.09 21.98
N VAL A 88 -16.78 -22.83 21.62
CA VAL A 88 -17.47 -21.66 22.17
C VAL A 88 -18.95 -21.68 21.78
N CYS A 89 -19.27 -21.97 20.52
CA CYS A 89 -20.65 -22.14 20.05
C CYS A 89 -21.38 -23.26 20.81
N TYR A 90 -20.72 -24.40 21.03
CA TYR A 90 -21.28 -25.51 21.79
C TYR A 90 -21.55 -25.13 23.25
N LEU A 91 -20.60 -24.49 23.92
CA LEU A 91 -20.75 -24.01 25.31
C LEU A 91 -21.88 -22.99 25.43
N THR A 92 -22.02 -22.09 24.45
CA THR A 92 -23.08 -21.09 24.41
C THR A 92 -24.45 -21.74 24.23
N PHE A 93 -24.55 -22.72 23.31
CA PHE A 93 -25.76 -23.50 23.13
C PHE A 93 -26.14 -24.29 24.40
N TYR A 94 -25.16 -24.89 25.07
CA TYR A 94 -25.38 -25.61 26.32
C TYR A 94 -25.86 -24.68 27.44
N ALA A 95 -25.25 -23.49 27.59
CA ALA A 95 -25.67 -22.49 28.56
C ALA A 95 -27.11 -22.01 28.32
N VAL A 96 -27.49 -21.74 27.06
CA VAL A 96 -28.85 -21.33 26.68
C VAL A 96 -29.85 -22.46 26.94
N ARG A 97 -29.47 -23.71 26.67
CA ARG A 97 -30.34 -24.87 26.90
C ARG A 97 -30.61 -25.08 28.38
N ASN A 98 -29.59 -25.00 29.22
CA ASN A 98 -29.75 -25.15 30.68
C ASN A 98 -30.60 -24.01 31.25
N TYR A 99 -30.41 -22.77 30.79
CA TYR A 99 -31.21 -21.63 31.23
C TYR A 99 -32.71 -21.79 30.91
N LYS A 100 -33.04 -22.40 29.77
CA LYS A 100 -34.44 -22.69 29.41
C LYS A 100 -35.05 -23.81 30.25
N GLN A 101 -34.23 -24.73 30.74
CA GLN A 101 -34.70 -25.88 31.50
C GLN A 101 -35.01 -25.48 32.95
N ASP A 102 -34.18 -24.63 33.56
CA ASP A 102 -34.45 -24.06 34.89
C ASP A 102 -35.70 -23.15 34.90
N GLY A 103 -35.98 -22.45 33.80
CA GLY A 103 -37.17 -21.59 33.69
C GLY A 103 -38.48 -22.33 33.42
N GLN A 104 -38.45 -23.62 33.10
CA GLN A 104 -39.66 -24.42 32.85
C GLN A 104 -40.17 -25.11 34.13
N ASP A 105 -39.27 -25.43 35.05
CA ASP A 105 -39.64 -26.02 36.35
C ASP A 105 -40.31 -24.99 37.29
N GLU A 106 -40.07 -23.69 37.12
CA GLU A 106 -40.78 -22.62 37.85
C GLU A 106 -42.21 -22.34 37.31
N GLN A 107 -42.56 -22.79 36.10
CA GLN A 107 -43.86 -22.47 35.48
C GLN A 107 -44.95 -23.52 35.73
N ASP A 108 -44.61 -24.72 36.18
CA ASP A 108 -45.58 -25.79 36.47
C ASP A 108 -46.04 -25.84 37.95
N GLU A 109 -45.51 -24.97 38.84
CA GLU A 109 -45.93 -24.89 40.25
C GLU A 109 -46.86 -23.69 40.58
N ALA A 110 -47.52 -23.09 39.58
CA ALA A 110 -48.44 -21.97 39.82
C ALA A 110 -49.73 -22.03 39.00
N LEU A 111 -50.81 -22.55 39.59
CA LEU A 111 -52.23 -22.23 39.34
C LEU A 111 -53.09 -22.80 40.50
N PRO A 112 -54.33 -22.36 40.76
CA PRO A 112 -54.98 -21.06 40.46
C PRO A 112 -55.77 -20.47 41.66
N VAL A 113 -55.87 -19.14 41.81
CA VAL A 113 -57.08 -18.51 42.42
C VAL A 113 -57.39 -17.13 41.80
N ALA A 114 -58.50 -17.11 41.05
CA ALA A 114 -59.56 -16.08 40.97
C ALA A 114 -59.32 -14.65 40.39
N THR A 115 -59.99 -14.41 39.23
CA THR A 115 -60.96 -13.31 38.91
C THR A 115 -60.61 -11.86 39.30
N THR A 116 -60.66 -10.84 38.44
CA THR A 116 -61.88 -10.32 37.78
C THR A 116 -61.55 -9.24 36.72
N HIS A 117 -62.48 -9.08 35.77
CA HIS A 117 -62.65 -8.13 34.65
C HIS A 117 -62.17 -6.66 34.82
N THR A 118 -61.84 -5.96 33.71
CA THR A 118 -62.71 -4.96 33.02
C THR A 118 -62.03 -4.41 31.74
N ALA A 119 -62.83 -4.14 30.70
CA ALA A 119 -62.44 -3.82 29.33
C ALA A 119 -62.47 -2.31 28.98
N SER A 120 -61.63 -1.94 28.00
CA SER A 120 -61.81 -1.00 26.86
C SER A 120 -62.65 0.29 26.97
N ARG A 121 -62.11 1.42 26.45
CA ARG A 121 -62.53 2.06 25.14
C ARG A 121 -62.33 3.61 25.06
N ALA A 122 -61.49 4.01 24.10
CA ALA A 122 -61.54 5.11 23.10
C ALA A 122 -62.03 6.57 23.38
N LEU A 123 -61.19 7.53 22.95
CA LEU A 123 -61.40 8.75 22.12
C LEU A 123 -62.51 9.78 22.46
N SER A 124 -62.13 11.08 22.60
CA SER A 124 -62.74 12.23 21.87
C SER A 124 -62.02 13.59 22.09
N ARG A 125 -62.08 14.41 21.02
CA ARG A 125 -61.58 15.78 20.76
C ARG A 125 -62.14 16.90 21.66
N THR A 126 -61.47 18.06 21.73
CA THR A 126 -61.97 19.39 21.23
C THR A 126 -60.93 20.54 21.33
N PRO A 127 -61.06 21.63 20.52
CA PRO A 127 -60.10 22.73 20.37
C PRO A 127 -60.59 24.10 20.93
N VAL A 128 -59.71 25.10 21.02
CA VAL A 128 -60.07 26.51 21.37
C VAL A 128 -59.35 27.52 20.46
N MET A 129 -60.11 28.54 20.01
CA MET A 129 -59.76 29.69 19.17
C MET A 129 -59.26 30.93 19.96
N ALA A 130 -58.76 31.92 19.19
CA ALA A 130 -58.78 33.39 19.37
C ALA A 130 -57.58 34.01 20.14
N THR A 131 -56.96 35.14 19.76
CA THR A 131 -57.34 36.28 18.88
C THR A 131 -56.11 37.18 18.62
N SER A 132 -56.03 37.87 17.48
CA SER A 132 -55.12 39.01 17.17
C SER A 132 -55.63 40.34 17.77
N PRO A 133 -54.89 41.49 17.76
CA PRO A 133 -54.75 42.30 16.52
C PRO A 133 -53.48 43.19 16.35
N SER A 134 -53.28 43.62 15.09
CA SER A 134 -52.69 44.90 14.58
C SER A 134 -51.22 45.25 14.87
N ALA A 135 -50.47 46.00 14.08
CA ALA A 135 -50.43 46.47 12.69
C ALA A 135 -49.16 47.35 12.63
N THR A 136 -48.38 47.36 11.54
CA THR A 136 -47.82 48.56 10.86
C THR A 136 -46.85 48.12 9.76
N GLN A 137 -47.04 48.81 8.64
CA GLN A 137 -46.59 48.60 7.28
C GLN A 137 -45.31 49.42 6.99
N ARG A 138 -44.37 48.88 6.21
CA ARG A 138 -43.70 49.67 5.15
C ARG A 138 -42.92 48.79 4.17
N ASP A 139 -43.20 49.05 2.90
CA ASP A 139 -42.70 48.44 1.68
C ASP A 139 -41.21 48.68 1.41
N LEU A 140 -40.56 47.72 0.72
CA LEU A 140 -39.71 47.96 -0.46
C LEU A 140 -39.43 46.64 -1.22
N ILE A 141 -39.28 46.79 -2.54
CA ILE A 141 -39.55 45.89 -3.67
C ILE A 141 -38.42 44.85 -3.95
N PRO A 142 -38.68 43.73 -4.68
CA PRO A 142 -37.91 42.48 -4.63
C PRO A 142 -36.98 42.21 -5.83
N ALA A 143 -36.07 41.24 -5.67
CA ALA A 143 -35.36 40.54 -6.75
C ALA A 143 -35.66 39.02 -6.68
N PRO A 144 -35.70 38.28 -7.81
CA PRO A 144 -36.33 36.97 -7.86
C PRO A 144 -35.38 35.84 -7.45
N ALA A 145 -35.72 35.12 -6.38
CA ALA A 145 -35.15 33.81 -6.08
C ALA A 145 -36.13 32.73 -6.56
N SER A 146 -35.67 31.87 -7.47
CA SER A 146 -36.40 30.69 -7.93
C SER A 146 -36.52 29.66 -6.80
N PRO A 147 -37.67 28.96 -6.66
CA PRO A 147 -37.87 27.97 -5.62
C PRO A 147 -37.21 26.62 -6.01
N ARG A 148 -36.22 26.19 -5.21
CA ARG A 148 -35.75 24.80 -5.18
C ARG A 148 -36.80 23.96 -4.45
N GLN A 149 -37.53 23.15 -5.20
CA GLN A 149 -38.31 22.03 -4.66
C GLN A 149 -37.35 20.99 -4.04
N GLN A 150 -37.43 20.81 -2.73
CA GLN A 150 -36.86 19.65 -2.04
C GLN A 150 -37.81 18.47 -2.24
N VAL A 151 -37.35 17.46 -2.98
CA VAL A 151 -37.96 16.13 -3.03
C VAL A 151 -37.24 15.26 -1.99
N PRO A 152 -37.94 14.60 -1.06
CA PRO A 152 -37.31 13.64 -0.15
C PRO A 152 -37.07 12.33 -0.90
N SER A 153 -35.80 12.01 -1.19
CA SER A 153 -35.42 10.72 -1.76
C SER A 153 -35.18 9.72 -0.63
N GLN A 154 -36.18 8.91 -0.33
CA GLN A 154 -36.04 7.71 0.49
C GLN A 154 -35.13 6.71 -0.27
N ARG A 155 -33.97 6.36 0.31
CA ARG A 155 -33.16 5.22 -0.16
C ARG A 155 -33.79 3.92 0.36
N PRO A 156 -34.00 2.90 -0.49
CA PRO A 156 -34.34 1.58 0.01
C PRO A 156 -33.10 0.91 0.63
N ALA A 157 -33.32 0.26 1.78
CA ALA A 157 -32.34 -0.60 2.43
C ALA A 157 -32.01 -1.79 1.51
N MET A 158 -30.78 -1.85 0.99
CA MET A 158 -30.27 -3.06 0.35
C MET A 158 -29.76 -4.00 1.44
N GLN A 159 -30.39 -5.18 1.49
CA GLN A 159 -29.95 -6.34 2.24
C GLN A 159 -28.50 -6.68 1.86
N GLN A 160 -27.61 -6.62 2.84
CA GLN A 160 -26.23 -7.10 2.72
C GLN A 160 -26.23 -8.62 2.63
N LEU A 161 -25.79 -9.17 1.49
CA LEU A 161 -25.40 -10.57 1.38
C LEU A 161 -24.02 -10.76 2.05
N PRO A 162 -23.74 -11.93 2.64
CA PRO A 162 -22.49 -12.19 3.33
C PRO A 162 -21.31 -12.16 2.35
N PHE A 163 -20.40 -11.21 2.56
CA PHE A 163 -19.12 -11.14 1.87
C PHE A 163 -18.26 -12.34 2.26
N THR A 164 -17.84 -13.11 1.27
CA THR A 164 -16.73 -14.05 1.41
C THR A 164 -15.43 -13.25 1.31
N PRO A 165 -14.48 -13.37 2.26
CA PRO A 165 -13.21 -12.66 2.15
C PRO A 165 -12.40 -13.25 0.99
N ILE A 166 -12.02 -12.36 0.07
CA ILE A 166 -11.09 -12.63 -1.02
C ILE A 166 -9.71 -12.87 -0.38
N PRO A 167 -8.96 -13.93 -0.76
CA PRO A 167 -7.66 -14.21 -0.17
C PRO A 167 -6.69 -13.03 -0.39
N GLU A 168 -5.86 -12.77 0.63
CA GLU A 168 -4.68 -11.89 0.55
C GLU A 168 -3.89 -12.27 -0.70
N THR A 169 -4.09 -11.50 -1.75
CA THR A 169 -3.29 -11.60 -2.95
C THR A 169 -1.93 -11.07 -2.53
N VAL A 170 -0.92 -11.94 -2.56
CA VAL A 170 0.49 -11.55 -2.49
C VAL A 170 0.69 -10.50 -3.56
N MET A 171 0.59 -9.22 -3.17
CA MET A 171 0.89 -8.10 -4.02
C MET A 171 2.39 -8.17 -4.26
N ILE A 172 2.73 -8.70 -5.43
CA ILE A 172 4.09 -8.74 -5.92
C ILE A 172 4.52 -7.27 -6.02
N SER A 173 5.32 -6.83 -5.06
CA SER A 173 5.99 -5.52 -5.10
C SER A 173 6.59 -5.33 -6.50
N ALA A 174 6.54 -4.12 -7.04
CA ALA A 174 7.22 -3.80 -8.30
C ALA A 174 8.69 -4.28 -8.29
N HIS A 175 9.34 -4.33 -7.11
CA HIS A 175 10.65 -4.95 -6.94
C HIS A 175 10.68 -6.47 -7.13
N ALA A 176 9.66 -7.23 -6.74
CA ALA A 176 9.60 -8.67 -6.96
C ALA A 176 9.27 -9.01 -8.43
N ILE A 177 8.49 -8.17 -9.13
CA ILE A 177 8.31 -8.26 -10.59
C ILE A 177 9.62 -7.90 -11.30
N ASN A 178 10.30 -6.82 -10.89
CA ASN A 178 11.58 -6.41 -11.44
C ASN A 178 12.68 -7.45 -11.18
N ALA A 179 12.74 -8.05 -9.99
CA ALA A 179 13.68 -9.13 -9.69
C ALA A 179 13.42 -10.39 -10.52
N GLN A 180 12.15 -10.70 -10.84
CA GLN A 180 11.79 -11.78 -11.75
C GLN A 180 12.20 -11.46 -13.20
N ILE A 181 12.00 -10.21 -13.65
CA ILE A 181 12.39 -9.75 -14.99
C ILE A 181 13.92 -9.70 -15.12
N GLU A 182 14.65 -9.20 -14.12
CA GLU A 182 16.11 -9.16 -14.06
C GLU A 182 16.72 -10.57 -14.06
N LYS A 183 16.14 -11.49 -13.27
CA LYS A 183 16.55 -12.90 -13.23
C LYS A 183 16.38 -13.58 -14.60
N GLU A 184 15.28 -13.31 -15.30
CA GLU A 184 15.04 -13.86 -16.65
C GLU A 184 15.89 -13.15 -17.73
N HIS A 185 16.16 -11.85 -17.60
CA HIS A 185 17.09 -11.14 -18.49
C HIS A 185 18.52 -11.70 -18.37
N ALA A 186 18.97 -11.99 -17.15
CA ALA A 186 20.25 -12.67 -16.89
C ALA A 186 20.26 -14.11 -17.46
N GLU A 187 19.15 -14.84 -17.35
CA GLU A 187 19.02 -16.20 -17.85
C GLU A 187 19.04 -16.24 -19.40
N ILE A 188 18.35 -15.30 -20.07
CA ILE A 188 18.33 -15.20 -21.54
C ILE A 188 19.69 -14.73 -22.11
N GLN A 189 20.44 -13.87 -21.41
CA GLN A 189 21.81 -13.52 -21.79
C GLN A 189 22.77 -14.71 -21.63
N SER A 190 22.55 -15.58 -20.64
CA SER A 190 23.41 -16.77 -20.40
C SER A 190 23.28 -17.87 -21.47
N VAL A 191 22.13 -17.96 -22.14
CA VAL A 191 21.87 -18.99 -23.17
C VAL A 191 22.49 -18.62 -24.54
N GLY A 192 23.01 -17.40 -24.70
CA GLY A 192 23.63 -16.93 -25.96
C GLY A 192 25.13 -17.23 -26.13
N THR A 193 25.80 -17.82 -25.15
CA THR A 193 27.28 -17.95 -25.16
C THR A 193 27.74 -19.40 -25.36
N ILE A 194 27.39 -20.00 -26.49
CA ILE A 194 28.06 -21.22 -26.98
C ILE A 194 28.35 -21.04 -28.46
N TYR A 195 29.42 -20.32 -28.78
CA TYR A 195 30.37 -20.64 -29.86
C TYR A 195 31.55 -19.68 -29.69
N GLY A 196 32.71 -20.23 -29.38
CA GLY A 196 33.93 -19.46 -29.17
C GLY A 196 34.47 -18.89 -30.47
N ASP A 197 35.16 -17.75 -30.35
CA ASP A 197 36.51 -17.68 -30.90
C ASP A 197 37.33 -16.65 -30.14
N THR A 198 38.58 -17.02 -29.89
CA THR A 198 39.49 -16.29 -29.01
C THR A 198 40.36 -15.41 -29.89
N VAL A 199 40.16 -14.09 -29.85
CA VAL A 199 41.07 -13.13 -30.50
C VAL A 199 41.66 -12.22 -29.44
N VAL A 200 42.93 -12.48 -29.13
CA VAL A 200 43.82 -11.64 -28.32
C VAL A 200 44.45 -10.60 -29.24
N ILE A 201 44.11 -9.31 -29.08
CA ILE A 201 44.86 -8.17 -29.65
C ILE A 201 44.86 -7.02 -28.63
N PRO A 202 45.99 -6.27 -28.49
CA PRO A 202 46.42 -5.74 -27.20
C PRO A 202 45.98 -4.31 -26.88
N GLU A 203 45.99 -4.07 -25.59
CA GLU A 203 45.84 -2.85 -24.82
C GLU A 203 47.00 -1.88 -25.10
N GLU A 204 46.77 -0.82 -25.88
CA GLU A 204 47.62 0.38 -25.82
C GLU A 204 46.90 1.62 -26.38
N ARG A 205 46.86 2.66 -25.53
CA ARG A 205 46.61 4.09 -25.83
C ARG A 205 45.17 4.53 -26.05
N LEU A 206 44.52 4.96 -24.97
CA LEU A 206 43.81 6.25 -24.95
C LEU A 206 43.76 6.91 -23.56
N ASP A 207 44.81 6.76 -22.75
CA ASP A 207 45.00 7.57 -21.54
C ASP A 207 45.63 8.92 -21.92
N GLN A 208 44.82 9.93 -22.24
CA GLN A 208 45.22 11.35 -22.08
C GLN A 208 44.12 12.42 -22.28
N GLN A 209 42.86 12.06 -22.52
CA GLN A 209 41.76 13.05 -22.57
C GLN A 209 40.72 12.96 -21.44
N ALA A 210 40.74 11.90 -20.62
CA ALA A 210 39.88 11.79 -19.44
C ALA A 210 40.39 12.58 -18.21
N ALA A 211 41.67 12.95 -18.16
CA ALA A 211 42.29 13.58 -16.99
C ALA A 211 42.09 15.11 -16.88
N LYS A 212 41.26 15.72 -17.72
CA LYS A 212 41.04 17.19 -17.73
C LYS A 212 39.59 17.66 -17.55
N GLU A 213 38.61 16.77 -17.61
CA GLU A 213 37.20 17.08 -17.25
C GLU A 213 36.78 16.47 -15.90
N GLU A 214 37.61 15.63 -15.29
CA GLU A 214 37.40 15.10 -13.94
C GLU A 214 37.71 16.10 -12.80
N LYS A 215 38.15 17.31 -13.13
CA LYS A 215 38.48 18.36 -12.13
C LYS A 215 37.41 19.44 -11.94
N SER A 216 36.28 19.40 -12.64
CA SER A 216 35.16 20.33 -12.40
C SER A 216 33.84 19.67 -11.98
N LEU A 217 33.76 18.34 -11.91
CA LEU A 217 32.56 17.62 -11.43
C LEU A 217 32.72 16.88 -10.09
N VAL A 218 33.88 17.03 -9.42
CA VAL A 218 34.12 16.56 -8.05
C VAL A 218 33.86 17.66 -7.01
N SER A 219 33.57 18.90 -7.44
CA SER A 219 33.38 20.04 -6.53
C SER A 219 31.98 20.14 -5.89
N SER A 220 31.00 19.30 -6.29
CA SER A 220 29.62 19.39 -5.76
C SER A 220 29.22 18.23 -4.83
N LYS A 221 30.07 17.20 -4.66
CA LYS A 221 29.90 16.17 -3.60
C LYS A 221 30.66 16.50 -2.31
N GLN A 222 31.23 17.70 -2.20
CA GLN A 222 31.97 18.18 -1.02
C GLN A 222 31.41 19.45 -0.38
N GLN A 223 30.24 19.94 -0.81
CA GLN A 223 29.58 21.10 -0.18
C GLN A 223 28.46 20.74 0.82
N LEU A 224 28.30 19.46 1.16
CA LEU A 224 27.71 19.04 2.45
C LEU A 224 28.75 18.51 3.45
N GLY A 225 30.05 18.62 3.14
CA GLY A 225 31.14 17.96 3.88
C GLY A 225 32.44 18.75 4.00
N GLN A 226 32.40 20.07 3.88
CA GLN A 226 33.50 20.97 4.27
C GLN A 226 32.96 22.27 4.87
N MET A 227 32.11 22.16 5.88
CA MET A 227 32.23 23.07 7.03
C MET A 227 33.29 22.45 7.94
N GLY A 228 34.04 23.28 8.67
CA GLY A 228 35.25 22.87 9.40
C GLY A 228 35.08 21.61 10.26
N ASP A 229 36.22 21.06 10.68
CA ASP A 229 36.45 19.88 11.53
C ASP A 229 35.80 19.97 12.93
N GLU A 230 34.61 20.55 13.03
CA GLU A 230 33.75 20.47 14.21
C GLU A 230 33.06 19.10 14.22
N PRO A 231 33.14 18.35 15.33
CA PRO A 231 32.47 17.07 15.45
C PRO A 231 30.96 17.28 15.25
N THR A 232 30.39 16.64 14.22
CA THR A 232 28.96 16.71 13.92
C THR A 232 28.17 16.37 15.18
N PRO A 233 27.32 17.25 15.73
CA PRO A 233 26.62 16.94 16.96
C PRO A 233 25.69 15.73 16.78
N ILE A 234 25.33 15.05 17.88
CA ILE A 234 24.29 14.01 17.88
C ILE A 234 23.06 14.53 17.15
N TYR A 235 22.49 13.71 16.26
CA TYR A 235 21.34 14.10 15.45
C TYR A 235 20.33 12.96 15.30
N ILE A 236 19.08 13.33 15.01
CA ILE A 236 17.99 12.40 14.72
C ILE A 236 17.64 12.52 13.23
N THR A 237 17.55 11.39 12.54
CA THR A 237 17.00 11.34 11.18
C THR A 237 15.56 10.87 11.22
N ILE A 238 14.72 11.46 10.37
CA ILE A 238 13.33 11.10 10.16
C ILE A 238 13.16 10.75 8.67
N THR A 239 12.42 9.68 8.38
CA THR A 239 11.91 9.37 7.04
C THR A 239 10.38 9.33 7.08
N LEU A 240 9.74 9.75 6.00
CA LEU A 240 8.29 9.89 5.87
C LEU A 240 7.72 9.18 4.63
N LEU A 241 8.56 8.77 3.68
CA LEU A 241 8.13 8.02 2.51
C LEU A 241 7.88 6.56 2.87
N LYS A 242 6.69 6.08 2.47
CA LYS A 242 6.10 4.79 2.80
C LYS A 242 5.83 4.59 4.29
N THR A 243 6.88 4.49 5.09
CA THR A 243 6.81 4.25 6.53
C THR A 243 7.49 5.39 7.28
N ILE A 244 6.87 5.87 8.36
CA ILE A 244 7.51 6.84 9.25
C ILE A 244 8.58 6.12 10.07
N THR A 245 9.84 6.50 9.90
CA THR A 245 10.94 5.96 10.72
C THR A 245 11.76 7.06 11.36
N MET A 246 12.39 6.73 12.49
CA MET A 246 13.25 7.63 13.23
C MET A 246 14.50 6.89 13.71
N ALA A 247 15.67 7.51 13.58
CA ALA A 247 16.93 6.95 14.06
C ALA A 247 17.82 8.02 14.68
N LEU A 248 18.49 7.66 15.78
CA LEU A 248 19.47 8.49 16.48
C LEU A 248 20.88 8.13 15.99
N HIS A 249 21.65 9.16 15.67
CA HIS A 249 23.03 9.06 15.17
C HIS A 249 23.99 9.72 16.15
N VAL A 250 25.09 9.03 16.44
CA VAL A 250 26.14 9.49 17.35
C VAL A 250 27.39 9.81 16.51
N PRO A 251 28.02 10.99 16.66
CA PRO A 251 29.24 11.32 15.94
C PRO A 251 30.35 10.30 16.13
N GLY A 252 31.11 10.04 15.06
CA GLY A 252 32.24 9.11 15.09
C GLY A 252 31.85 7.63 15.17
N SER A 253 30.55 7.32 15.23
CA SER A 253 30.02 5.96 15.23
C SER A 253 29.33 5.65 13.91
N THR A 254 29.53 4.43 13.40
CA THR A 254 28.73 3.86 12.31
C THR A 254 27.42 3.25 12.81
N LYS A 255 27.27 3.09 14.13
CA LYS A 255 26.09 2.49 14.76
C LYS A 255 24.97 3.53 14.86
N THR A 256 23.81 3.17 14.30
CA THR A 256 22.56 3.94 14.38
C THR A 256 21.60 3.29 15.38
N TYR A 257 20.89 4.09 16.17
CA TYR A 257 19.93 3.60 17.15
C TYR A 257 18.50 3.87 16.68
N PRO A 258 17.76 2.85 16.22
CA PRO A 258 16.39 3.06 15.76
C PRO A 258 15.49 3.46 16.94
N VAL A 259 14.69 4.50 16.75
CA VAL A 259 13.63 4.88 17.69
C VAL A 259 12.43 4.01 17.38
N THR A 260 12.03 3.14 18.31
CA THR A 260 10.92 2.21 18.10
C THR A 260 9.59 2.96 18.10
N LEU A 261 9.00 3.11 16.91
CA LEU A 261 7.70 3.74 16.69
C LEU A 261 6.55 2.72 16.62
N ASP A 262 6.87 1.42 16.76
CA ASP A 262 5.87 0.37 16.83
C ASP A 262 4.91 0.63 18.02
N ASP A 263 3.62 0.42 17.77
CA ASP A 263 2.51 0.68 18.70
C ASP A 263 2.31 2.15 19.10
N LEU A 264 2.94 3.10 18.41
CA LEU A 264 2.66 4.51 18.63
C LEU A 264 1.27 4.84 18.08
N ASN A 265 0.48 5.61 18.84
CA ASN A 265 -0.83 6.08 18.37
C ASN A 265 -0.69 6.81 17.02
N SER A 266 -1.58 6.53 16.07
CA SER A 266 -1.66 7.19 14.76
C SER A 266 -1.55 8.71 14.85
N LYS A 267 -2.18 9.35 15.85
CA LYS A 267 -2.09 10.81 16.05
C LYS A 267 -0.70 11.29 16.46
N ALA A 268 0.07 10.47 17.17
CA ALA A 268 1.47 10.76 17.47
C ALA A 268 2.36 10.59 16.23
N LEU A 269 2.09 9.58 15.39
CA LEU A 269 2.75 9.41 14.10
C LEU A 269 2.45 10.58 13.15
N GLN A 270 1.18 11.00 13.05
CA GLN A 270 0.78 12.19 12.32
C GLN A 270 1.49 13.45 12.81
N LEU A 271 1.63 13.62 14.13
CA LEU A 271 2.35 14.76 14.70
C LEU A 271 3.83 14.78 14.29
N ILE A 272 4.49 13.62 14.27
CA ILE A 272 5.87 13.49 13.75
C ILE A 272 5.90 13.89 12.28
N ALA A 273 5.03 13.31 11.45
CA ALA A 273 4.99 13.57 10.01
C ALA A 273 4.70 15.04 9.69
N TYR A 274 3.76 15.65 10.41
CA TYR A 274 3.36 17.04 10.24
C TYR A 274 4.53 18.00 10.52
N ILE A 275 5.19 17.87 11.68
CA ILE A 275 6.30 18.76 12.02
C ILE A 275 7.52 18.53 11.13
N ALA A 276 7.77 17.27 10.74
CA ALA A 276 8.86 16.89 9.87
C ALA A 276 8.65 17.43 8.44
N ARG A 277 7.44 17.33 7.88
CA ARG A 277 7.08 17.93 6.59
C ARG A 277 7.32 19.45 6.54
N HIS A 278 7.17 20.12 7.68
CA HIS A 278 7.43 21.55 7.84
C HIS A 278 8.85 21.87 8.31
N GLN A 279 9.84 21.00 8.05
CA GLN A 279 11.24 21.27 8.40
C GLN A 279 11.68 22.67 7.92
N GLY A 280 12.38 23.40 8.81
CA GLY A 280 12.82 24.77 8.58
C GLY A 280 11.73 25.84 8.73
N LYS A 281 10.47 25.47 8.97
CA LYS A 281 9.33 26.39 9.16
C LYS A 281 8.78 26.31 10.58
N LYS A 282 8.29 27.46 11.08
CA LYS A 282 7.63 27.57 12.39
C LYS A 282 6.13 27.45 12.23
N VAL A 283 5.53 26.40 12.77
CA VAL A 283 4.09 26.10 12.68
C VAL A 283 3.36 26.60 13.92
N ASN A 284 2.18 27.22 13.76
CA ASN A 284 1.43 27.68 14.93
C ASN A 284 0.82 26.49 15.67
N LEU A 285 0.75 26.59 17.00
CA LEU A 285 0.08 25.58 17.82
C LEU A 285 -1.40 25.40 17.45
N GLY A 286 -2.09 26.48 17.07
CA GLY A 286 -3.49 26.42 16.64
C GLY A 286 -3.67 25.56 15.39
N ASP A 287 -2.86 25.82 14.37
CA ASP A 287 -2.87 25.08 13.10
C ASP A 287 -2.54 23.61 13.35
N MET A 288 -1.45 23.32 14.05
CA MET A 288 -1.05 21.94 14.39
C MET A 288 -2.13 21.19 15.19
N ARG A 289 -2.81 21.88 16.10
CA ARG A 289 -3.90 21.32 16.90
C ARG A 289 -5.09 20.97 16.01
N ASN A 290 -5.46 21.85 15.10
CA ASN A 290 -6.60 21.66 14.21
C ASN A 290 -6.29 20.62 13.12
N ASP A 291 -5.12 20.69 12.48
CA ASP A 291 -4.76 19.83 11.36
C ASP A 291 -4.53 18.36 11.79
N VAL A 292 -3.86 18.15 12.94
CA VAL A 292 -3.53 16.80 13.41
C VAL A 292 -4.63 16.22 14.30
N PHE A 293 -5.20 17.03 15.19
CA PHE A 293 -6.11 16.55 16.23
C PHE A 293 -7.52 17.17 16.14
N GLY A 294 -7.77 18.08 15.22
CA GLY A 294 -9.05 18.75 15.06
C GLY A 294 -10.10 17.79 14.55
N ASN A 295 -11.02 17.44 15.44
CA ASN A 295 -12.30 16.84 15.11
C ASN A 295 -13.35 17.84 15.59
N ASP A 296 -14.43 18.05 14.83
CA ASP A 296 -15.45 19.08 15.12
C ASP A 296 -16.09 18.93 16.52
N ASP A 297 -15.98 17.74 17.11
CA ASP A 297 -16.60 17.38 18.40
C ASP A 297 -15.70 17.54 19.63
N MET A 298 -14.39 17.81 19.49
CA MET A 298 -13.46 17.86 20.64
C MET A 298 -13.29 19.28 21.22
N ASP A 299 -13.46 19.42 22.55
CA ASP A 299 -13.14 20.68 23.24
C ASP A 299 -11.63 20.98 23.18
N THR A 300 -11.29 22.27 23.10
CA THR A 300 -9.91 22.79 23.05
C THR A 300 -9.00 22.17 24.12
N ASN A 301 -9.54 21.93 25.32
CA ASN A 301 -8.76 21.33 26.42
C ASN A 301 -8.40 19.87 26.15
N GLN A 302 -9.34 19.08 25.61
CA GLN A 302 -9.11 17.68 25.26
C GLN A 302 -8.08 17.57 24.14
N VAL A 303 -8.18 18.44 23.12
CA VAL A 303 -7.20 18.44 22.02
C VAL A 303 -5.80 18.80 22.52
N GLN A 304 -5.69 19.75 23.46
CA GLN A 304 -4.42 20.10 24.09
C GLN A 304 -3.85 18.95 24.93
N GLU A 305 -4.70 18.20 25.63
CA GLU A 305 -4.32 17.01 26.40
C GLU A 305 -3.82 15.88 25.49
N SER A 306 -4.52 15.61 24.39
CA SER A 306 -4.11 14.65 23.35
C SER A 306 -2.76 15.01 22.74
N LEU A 307 -2.56 16.28 22.39
CA LEU A 307 -1.26 16.78 21.91
C LEU A 307 -0.15 16.57 22.94
N ASN A 308 -0.39 16.92 24.20
CA ASN A 308 0.60 16.74 25.27
C ASN A 308 0.92 15.26 25.52
N THR A 309 -0.08 14.39 25.41
CA THR A 309 0.07 12.93 25.54
C THR A 309 0.91 12.37 24.39
N ALA A 310 0.61 12.76 23.14
CA ALA A 310 1.40 12.38 21.98
C ALA A 310 2.87 12.81 22.11
N LYS A 311 3.12 14.07 22.48
CA LYS A 311 4.49 14.58 22.72
C LYS A 311 5.22 13.81 23.82
N ARG A 312 4.54 13.47 24.91
CA ARG A 312 5.13 12.71 26.03
C ARG A 312 5.55 11.32 25.56
N GLU A 313 4.70 10.66 24.79
CA GLU A 313 4.97 9.32 24.28
C GLU A 313 6.13 9.31 23.26
N ILE A 314 6.16 10.28 22.34
CA ILE A 314 7.27 10.45 21.40
C ILE A 314 8.61 10.65 22.15
N ARG A 315 8.63 11.55 23.14
CA ARG A 315 9.82 11.79 23.97
C ARG A 315 10.25 10.55 24.74
N ARG A 316 9.29 9.74 25.21
CA ARG A 316 9.57 8.46 25.86
C ARG A 316 10.33 7.51 24.91
N ARG A 317 9.88 7.38 23.66
CA ARG A 317 10.56 6.54 22.65
C ARG A 317 11.96 7.05 22.31
N ILE A 318 12.13 8.37 22.16
CA ILE A 318 13.45 8.99 21.95
C ILE A 318 14.35 8.73 23.15
N GLY A 319 13.84 8.92 24.38
CA GLY A 319 14.54 8.64 25.62
C GLY A 319 15.06 7.19 25.68
N GLN A 320 14.26 6.21 25.27
CA GLN A 320 14.68 4.81 25.19
C GLN A 320 15.78 4.56 24.15
N ALA A 321 15.78 5.29 23.02
CA ALA A 321 16.88 5.22 22.05
C ALA A 321 18.16 5.87 22.60
N VAL A 322 18.04 7.01 23.28
CA VAL A 322 19.15 7.70 23.94
C VAL A 322 19.74 6.85 25.06
N GLU A 323 18.92 6.18 25.89
CA GLU A 323 19.39 5.26 26.93
C GLU A 323 20.18 4.09 26.34
N ARG A 324 19.69 3.49 25.25
CA ARG A 324 20.43 2.45 24.52
C ARG A 324 21.77 2.96 23.99
N ALA A 325 21.82 4.18 23.48
CA ALA A 325 23.06 4.79 23.00
C ALA A 325 24.02 5.17 24.14
N ARG A 326 23.51 5.63 25.28
CA ARG A 326 24.29 5.92 26.50
C ARG A 326 24.95 4.66 27.08
N ASN A 327 24.28 3.51 27.01
CA ASN A 327 24.85 2.25 27.47
C ASN A 327 26.10 1.84 26.68
N ASP A 328 26.20 2.27 25.41
CA ASP A 328 27.33 1.94 24.53
C ASP A 328 28.44 2.99 24.57
N PHE A 329 28.11 4.28 24.71
CA PHE A 329 29.06 5.40 24.56
C PHE A 329 29.31 6.22 25.84
N GLY A 330 28.62 5.90 26.94
CA GLY A 330 28.68 6.67 28.19
C GLY A 330 27.71 7.86 28.23
N THR A 331 27.46 8.37 29.44
CA THR A 331 26.46 9.41 29.71
C THR A 331 26.84 10.81 29.23
N ASP A 332 28.13 11.12 29.17
CA ASP A 332 28.62 12.49 29.00
C ASP A 332 28.52 13.01 27.56
N VAL A 333 28.23 12.12 26.60
CA VAL A 333 28.16 12.45 25.18
C VAL A 333 26.79 13.03 24.81
N PHE A 334 25.73 12.75 25.58
CA PHE A 334 24.35 13.03 25.17
C PHE A 334 23.76 14.27 25.83
N PRO A 335 23.19 15.21 25.07
CA PRO A 335 22.43 16.32 25.64
C PRO A 335 21.25 15.83 26.48
N THR A 336 20.96 16.54 27.56
CA THR A 336 19.85 16.21 28.47
C THR A 336 18.47 16.54 27.88
N ASP A 337 18.43 17.36 26.83
CA ASP A 337 17.24 17.99 26.26
C ASP A 337 17.00 17.61 24.78
N LEU A 338 17.49 16.45 24.34
CA LEU A 338 17.24 15.96 22.99
C LEU A 338 15.73 15.70 22.76
N ASP A 339 15.10 16.60 22.01
CA ASP A 339 13.68 16.58 21.66
C ASP A 339 13.52 16.80 20.14
N ILE A 340 12.37 16.46 19.57
CA ILE A 340 12.00 16.82 18.18
C ILE A 340 11.09 18.05 18.12
N PHE A 341 10.74 18.63 19.28
CA PHE A 341 9.85 19.78 19.39
C PHE A 341 10.57 20.98 20.01
N GLU A 342 10.97 21.94 19.19
CA GLU A 342 11.33 23.27 19.70
C GLU A 342 10.10 24.17 19.77
N LEU A 343 9.99 24.99 20.82
CA LEU A 343 8.84 25.86 21.07
C LEU A 343 9.29 27.28 21.43
N ALA A 344 8.82 28.26 20.67
CA ALA A 344 8.87 29.67 21.08
C ALA A 344 7.64 30.43 20.57
N LYS A 345 7.11 31.34 21.40
CA LYS A 345 5.97 32.21 21.06
C LYS A 345 4.78 31.41 20.48
N LYS A 346 4.47 30.25 21.07
CA LYS A 346 3.39 29.32 20.63
C LYS A 346 3.58 28.75 19.22
N LYS A 347 4.80 28.76 18.68
CA LYS A 347 5.14 28.11 17.42
C LYS A 347 6.07 26.95 17.65
N TYR A 348 5.82 25.86 16.95
CA TYR A 348 6.59 24.63 16.97
C TYR A 348 7.42 24.50 15.69
N TRP A 349 8.61 23.95 15.79
CA TRP A 349 9.40 23.55 14.63
C TRP A 349 10.33 22.40 14.99
N LEU A 350 10.85 21.77 13.95
CA LEU A 350 11.84 20.71 14.06
C LEU A 350 13.22 21.32 14.41
N PRO A 351 13.87 20.90 15.51
CA PRO A 351 15.19 21.38 15.92
C PRO A 351 16.29 21.15 14.89
N ALA A 352 17.39 21.91 14.99
CA ALA A 352 18.51 21.82 14.04
C ALA A 352 19.23 20.45 14.06
N HIS A 353 19.20 19.74 15.18
CA HIS A 353 19.72 18.37 15.29
C HIS A 353 18.77 17.31 14.75
N CYS A 354 17.62 17.68 14.19
CA CYS A 354 16.69 16.76 13.57
C CYS A 354 16.65 16.99 12.05
N ARG A 355 16.72 15.93 11.25
CA ARG A 355 16.83 16.00 9.79
C ARG A 355 15.82 15.07 9.12
N VAL A 356 14.98 15.59 8.24
CA VAL A 356 14.20 14.77 7.30
C VAL A 356 15.09 14.50 6.10
N THR A 357 15.36 13.22 5.85
CA THR A 357 16.43 12.82 4.93
C THR A 357 15.90 12.47 3.54
N ASP A 358 14.86 11.66 3.48
CA ASP A 358 14.25 11.18 2.25
C ASP A 358 13.59 12.31 1.44
N LEU A 359 12.77 13.15 2.08
CA LEU A 359 12.11 14.27 1.41
C LEU A 359 13.12 15.29 0.89
N ALA A 360 14.17 15.58 1.68
CA ALA A 360 15.20 16.54 1.29
C ALA A 360 15.97 16.07 0.04
N ILE A 361 16.30 14.77 -0.04
CA ILE A 361 16.96 14.21 -1.21
C ILE A 361 16.05 14.31 -2.44
N LEU A 362 14.77 13.91 -2.33
CA LEU A 362 13.82 14.00 -3.45
C LEU A 362 13.63 15.44 -3.93
N GLU A 363 13.45 16.40 -3.02
CA GLU A 363 13.28 17.82 -3.36
C GLU A 363 14.53 18.38 -4.05
N GLU A 364 15.73 18.05 -3.55
CA GLU A 364 17.00 18.46 -4.17
C GLU A 364 17.15 17.91 -5.60
N GLN A 365 16.91 16.60 -5.79
CA GLN A 365 17.04 16.00 -7.12
C GLN A 365 15.97 16.53 -8.09
N HIS A 366 14.74 16.74 -7.61
CA HIS A 366 13.68 17.30 -8.44
C HIS A 366 13.97 18.75 -8.85
N GLN A 367 14.58 19.56 -7.99
CA GLN A 367 14.98 20.92 -8.34
C GLN A 367 15.97 20.95 -9.52
N ILE A 368 16.88 19.96 -9.62
CA ILE A 368 17.79 19.85 -10.78
C ILE A 368 17.00 19.58 -12.06
N ILE A 369 15.99 18.71 -12.01
CA ILE A 369 15.11 18.38 -13.14
C ILE A 369 14.30 19.61 -13.55
N GLU A 370 13.64 20.29 -12.60
CA GLU A 370 12.80 21.47 -12.84
C GLU A 370 13.61 22.65 -13.42
N GLN A 371 14.84 22.85 -12.94
CA GLN A 371 15.74 23.86 -13.50
C GLN A 371 16.12 23.56 -14.95
N ALA A 372 16.37 22.29 -15.29
CA ALA A 372 16.64 21.87 -16.66
C ALA A 372 15.42 22.04 -17.57
N GLU A 373 14.22 21.78 -17.05
CA GLU A 373 12.96 22.01 -17.77
C GLU A 373 12.73 23.50 -18.03
N THR A 374 12.83 24.33 -16.99
CA THR A 374 12.63 25.79 -17.07
C THR A 374 13.64 26.46 -18.00
N SER A 375 14.87 25.93 -18.07
CA SER A 375 15.91 26.39 -18.99
C SER A 375 15.79 25.81 -20.41
N ASN A 376 14.73 25.06 -20.71
CA ASN A 376 14.47 24.38 -21.99
C ASN A 376 15.59 23.41 -22.43
N GLN A 377 16.35 22.87 -21.49
CA GLN A 377 17.41 21.90 -21.78
C GLN A 377 16.84 20.53 -22.15
N LEU A 378 15.62 20.21 -21.69
CA LEU A 378 14.99 18.89 -21.85
C LEU A 378 14.22 18.69 -23.17
N VAL A 379 14.21 19.67 -24.07
CA VAL A 379 13.38 19.62 -25.30
C VAL A 379 13.84 18.52 -26.27
N ASN A 380 15.15 18.32 -26.41
CA ASN A 380 15.71 17.40 -27.42
C ASN A 380 16.56 16.28 -26.83
N TYR A 381 17.09 16.47 -25.62
CA TYR A 381 18.04 15.60 -24.96
C TYR A 381 17.97 15.82 -23.45
N VAL A 382 18.31 14.81 -22.66
CA VAL A 382 18.38 14.90 -21.19
C VAL A 382 19.87 14.93 -20.81
N PRO A 383 20.38 15.99 -20.18
CA PRO A 383 21.79 16.04 -19.77
C PRO A 383 22.15 14.94 -18.75
N ASP A 384 23.38 14.43 -18.80
CA ASP A 384 23.87 13.40 -17.85
C ASP A 384 23.69 13.77 -16.38
N ALA A 385 23.82 15.05 -16.04
CA ALA A 385 23.58 15.54 -14.69
C ALA A 385 22.12 15.37 -14.27
N VAL A 386 21.18 15.63 -15.19
CA VAL A 386 19.74 15.44 -14.97
C VAL A 386 19.42 13.95 -14.89
N TYR A 387 19.98 13.13 -15.78
CA TYR A 387 19.82 11.67 -15.72
C TYR A 387 20.29 11.08 -14.38
N LYS A 388 21.45 11.52 -13.87
CA LYS A 388 21.95 11.12 -12.55
C LYS A 388 21.01 11.55 -11.41
N ALA A 389 20.42 12.75 -11.51
CA ALA A 389 19.44 13.22 -10.56
C ALA A 389 18.16 12.35 -10.60
N CYS A 390 17.66 12.05 -11.81
CA CYS A 390 16.52 11.15 -12.00
C CYS A 390 16.77 9.78 -11.37
N MET A 391 17.91 9.15 -11.64
CA MET A 391 18.22 7.83 -11.09
C MET A 391 18.39 7.85 -9.57
N THR A 392 18.96 8.93 -9.01
CA THR A 392 19.04 9.11 -7.55
C THR A 392 17.66 9.24 -6.92
N LEU A 393 16.76 10.00 -7.56
CA LEU A 393 15.37 10.18 -7.14
C LEU A 393 14.61 8.84 -7.19
N ILE A 394 14.70 8.11 -8.31
CA ILE A 394 14.08 6.79 -8.51
C ILE A 394 14.53 5.79 -7.43
N ASN A 395 15.83 5.76 -7.12
CA ASN A 395 16.38 4.83 -6.14
C ASN A 395 16.06 5.23 -4.69
N THR A 396 15.78 6.51 -4.42
CA THR A 396 15.45 7.00 -3.08
C THR A 396 13.96 6.86 -2.77
N TYR A 397 13.09 6.90 -3.79
CA TYR A 397 11.65 6.80 -3.63
C TYR A 397 11.23 5.40 -3.15
N SER A 398 10.78 5.29 -1.91
CA SER A 398 10.33 4.03 -1.30
C SER A 398 8.82 3.78 -1.40
N GLY A 399 8.03 4.82 -1.64
CA GLY A 399 6.56 4.81 -1.67
C GLY A 399 5.99 6.19 -1.35
N ASP A 400 4.67 6.26 -1.24
CA ASP A 400 3.98 7.53 -1.01
C ASP A 400 4.21 8.07 0.40
N PHE A 401 4.01 9.37 0.59
CA PHE A 401 4.13 9.99 1.91
C PHE A 401 3.17 9.32 2.90
N ILE A 402 3.70 8.79 3.99
CA ILE A 402 2.97 8.10 5.08
C ILE A 402 2.02 6.97 4.63
N GLU A 403 2.31 6.31 3.51
CA GLU A 403 1.47 5.26 2.91
C GLU A 403 1.02 4.20 3.92
N ASP A 404 1.96 3.61 4.66
CA ASP A 404 1.66 2.53 5.61
C ASP A 404 0.77 3.00 6.76
N LEU A 405 0.93 4.25 7.23
CA LEU A 405 0.07 4.82 8.28
C LEU A 405 -1.39 4.91 7.81
N LEU A 406 -1.61 5.25 6.54
CA LEU A 406 -2.94 5.35 5.95
C LEU A 406 -3.56 3.98 5.67
N VAL A 407 -2.73 2.97 5.39
CA VAL A 407 -3.15 1.57 5.23
C VAL A 407 -3.55 0.99 6.60
N ASP A 408 -2.73 1.23 7.63
CA ASP A 408 -2.95 0.70 8.98
C ASP A 408 -4.12 1.37 9.70
N ASP A 409 -4.30 2.69 9.50
CA ASP A 409 -5.40 3.45 10.06
C ASP A 409 -6.12 4.31 9.01
N PRO A 410 -7.07 3.72 8.27
CA PRO A 410 -7.89 4.46 7.30
C PRO A 410 -8.83 5.50 7.93
N TYR A 411 -8.91 5.66 9.25
CA TYR A 411 -9.75 6.71 9.85
C TYR A 411 -8.90 7.84 10.45
N ALA A 412 -7.58 7.72 10.35
CA ALA A 412 -6.60 8.71 10.81
C ALA A 412 -6.84 10.13 10.28
N PHE A 413 -7.46 10.25 9.09
CA PHE A 413 -7.61 11.50 8.33
C PHE A 413 -9.01 11.70 7.76
N ASP A 414 -10.06 11.31 8.48
CA ASP A 414 -11.45 11.49 8.03
C ASP A 414 -11.93 12.96 8.27
N PRO A 415 -12.46 13.69 7.26
CA PRO A 415 -12.58 13.31 5.86
C PRO A 415 -11.26 13.43 5.07
N PRO A 416 -10.91 12.44 4.22
CA PRO A 416 -9.69 12.46 3.40
C PRO A 416 -9.51 13.71 2.55
N THR A 417 -10.62 14.33 2.15
CA THR A 417 -10.62 15.47 1.24
C THR A 417 -10.02 16.73 1.84
N ASP A 418 -10.14 16.88 3.16
CA ASP A 418 -9.78 18.10 3.89
C ASP A 418 -8.52 17.88 4.75
N SER A 419 -7.90 16.71 4.61
CA SER A 419 -6.67 16.32 5.29
C SER A 419 -5.47 17.12 4.81
N TRP A 420 -4.67 17.64 5.75
CA TRP A 420 -3.38 18.27 5.48
C TRP A 420 -2.40 17.33 4.76
N ALA A 421 -2.53 16.01 4.96
CA ALA A 421 -1.65 15.02 4.37
C ALA A 421 -1.97 14.75 2.89
N ARG A 422 -3.10 15.25 2.37
CA ARG A 422 -3.54 15.01 1.00
C ARG A 422 -2.58 15.56 -0.05
N GLU A 423 -2.13 16.80 0.13
CA GLU A 423 -1.17 17.43 -0.80
C GLU A 423 0.18 16.69 -0.82
N PRO A 424 0.86 16.44 0.32
CA PRO A 424 2.14 15.75 0.28
C PRO A 424 2.04 14.26 -0.09
N PHE A 425 0.84 13.64 -0.02
CA PHE A 425 0.63 12.22 -0.35
C PHE A 425 1.16 11.86 -1.73
N THR A 426 0.71 12.57 -2.76
CA THR A 426 1.09 12.28 -4.16
C THR A 426 2.20 13.18 -4.71
N LEU A 427 2.58 14.26 -4.01
CA LEU A 427 3.60 15.20 -4.50
C LEU A 427 4.92 14.49 -4.86
N PHE A 428 5.40 13.62 -3.99
CA PHE A 428 6.66 12.90 -4.21
C PHE A 428 6.54 11.78 -5.25
N ARG A 429 5.33 11.23 -5.42
CA ARG A 429 5.01 10.33 -6.53
C ARG A 429 5.11 11.05 -7.86
N ASP A 430 4.64 12.29 -7.94
CA ASP A 430 4.75 13.10 -9.15
C ASP A 430 6.22 13.31 -9.54
N TYR A 431 7.06 13.70 -8.58
CA TYR A 431 8.50 13.85 -8.80
C TYR A 431 9.15 12.55 -9.28
N TYR A 432 8.72 11.42 -8.73
CA TYR A 432 9.17 10.09 -9.14
C TYR A 432 8.76 9.75 -10.57
N LEU A 433 7.52 10.06 -10.96
CA LEU A 433 7.02 9.81 -12.31
C LEU A 433 7.74 10.68 -13.36
N ASP A 434 8.01 11.94 -13.03
CA ASP A 434 8.79 12.83 -13.90
C ASP A 434 10.23 12.33 -14.05
N ALA A 435 10.87 11.92 -12.96
CA ALA A 435 12.20 11.32 -13.00
C ALA A 435 12.25 10.07 -13.89
N ILE A 436 11.27 9.17 -13.78
CA ILE A 436 11.16 7.99 -14.65
C ILE A 436 11.01 8.39 -16.11
N LEU A 437 10.12 9.34 -16.40
CA LEU A 437 9.87 9.78 -17.76
C LEU A 437 11.16 10.31 -18.42
N TYR A 438 11.88 11.19 -17.74
CA TYR A 438 13.12 11.76 -18.26
C TYR A 438 14.26 10.74 -18.32
N ALA A 439 14.37 9.83 -17.33
CA ALA A 439 15.36 8.76 -17.39
C ALA A 439 15.10 7.79 -18.56
N ALA A 440 13.84 7.43 -18.80
CA ALA A 440 13.47 6.57 -19.92
C ALA A 440 13.72 7.23 -21.27
N GLU A 441 13.45 8.53 -21.41
CA GLU A 441 13.78 9.29 -22.62
C GLU A 441 15.28 9.42 -22.86
N TYR A 442 16.08 9.60 -21.80
CA TYR A 442 17.54 9.56 -21.88
C TYR A 442 18.01 8.24 -22.49
N GLU A 443 17.60 7.11 -21.89
CA GLU A 443 17.98 5.76 -22.35
C GLU A 443 17.53 5.52 -23.79
N ARG A 444 16.32 5.94 -24.15
CA ARG A 444 15.84 5.85 -25.53
C ARG A 444 16.71 6.63 -26.51
N LYS A 445 17.17 7.83 -26.14
CA LYS A 445 18.07 8.64 -26.97
C LYS A 445 19.48 8.05 -27.06
N MET A 446 19.97 7.43 -25.99
CA MET A 446 21.22 6.66 -26.01
C MET A 446 21.11 5.47 -26.96
N ALA A 447 19.96 4.79 -26.99
CA ALA A 447 19.70 3.71 -27.96
C ALA A 447 19.67 4.22 -29.42
N ASP A 448 19.05 5.38 -29.65
CA ASP A 448 18.98 6.02 -30.98
C ASP A 448 20.37 6.42 -31.50
N SER A 449 21.33 6.69 -30.61
CA SER A 449 22.69 7.15 -30.93
C SER A 449 23.78 6.08 -30.73
N ALA A 450 23.41 4.87 -30.31
CA ALA A 450 24.36 3.80 -30.04
C ALA A 450 25.06 3.30 -31.32
N ASN A 451 26.37 3.06 -31.22
CA ASN A 451 27.20 2.63 -32.35
C ASN A 451 27.07 1.14 -32.66
N THR A 452 26.58 0.35 -31.70
CA THR A 452 26.45 -1.11 -31.83
C THR A 452 25.01 -1.56 -31.61
N PRO A 453 24.54 -2.60 -32.33
CA PRO A 453 23.22 -3.17 -32.10
C PRO A 453 23.03 -3.70 -30.67
N ALA A 454 24.10 -4.16 -30.03
CA ALA A 454 24.04 -4.66 -28.65
C ALA A 454 23.74 -3.52 -27.65
N GLN A 455 24.50 -2.42 -27.71
CA GLN A 455 24.25 -1.23 -26.88
C GLN A 455 22.88 -0.62 -27.15
N GLN A 456 22.49 -0.54 -28.43
CA GLN A 456 21.15 -0.07 -28.80
C GLN A 456 20.06 -0.92 -28.14
N ARG A 457 20.21 -2.25 -28.17
CA ARG A 457 19.25 -3.18 -27.57
C ARG A 457 19.19 -3.03 -26.05
N GLU A 458 20.33 -2.85 -25.40
CA GLU A 458 20.45 -2.64 -23.95
C GLU A 458 19.73 -1.36 -23.52
N HIS A 459 20.04 -0.22 -24.14
CA HIS A 459 19.40 1.05 -23.85
C HIS A 459 17.89 1.06 -24.14
N TYR A 460 17.44 0.42 -25.22
CA TYR A 460 16.00 0.26 -25.47
C TYR A 460 15.31 -0.63 -24.44
N ALA A 461 15.98 -1.69 -23.98
CA ALA A 461 15.44 -2.56 -22.93
C ALA A 461 15.30 -1.79 -21.61
N GLU A 462 16.31 -1.00 -21.24
CA GLU A 462 16.27 -0.19 -20.02
C GLU A 462 15.21 0.92 -20.09
N ALA A 463 15.12 1.63 -21.22
CA ALA A 463 14.03 2.59 -21.45
C ALA A 463 12.65 1.92 -21.34
N GLY A 464 12.47 0.74 -21.94
CA GLY A 464 11.23 -0.05 -21.85
C GLY A 464 10.90 -0.47 -20.42
N ARG A 465 11.91 -0.83 -19.63
CA ARG A 465 11.78 -1.17 -18.20
C ARG A 465 11.32 0.03 -17.39
N LEU A 466 11.96 1.19 -17.57
CA LEU A 466 11.61 2.44 -16.89
C LEU A 466 10.19 2.89 -17.24
N PHE A 467 9.82 2.88 -18.52
CA PHE A 467 8.44 3.20 -18.93
C PHE A 467 7.42 2.25 -18.31
N SER A 468 7.69 0.94 -18.29
CA SER A 468 6.82 -0.03 -17.63
C SER A 468 6.70 0.23 -16.12
N LEU A 469 7.81 0.57 -15.46
CA LEU A 469 7.83 0.88 -14.03
C LEU A 469 6.97 2.11 -13.72
N GLY A 470 7.11 3.18 -14.51
CA GLY A 470 6.30 4.39 -14.35
C GLY A 470 4.82 4.13 -14.61
N ALA A 471 4.47 3.30 -15.60
CA ALA A 471 3.09 2.94 -15.87
C ALA A 471 2.42 2.25 -14.67
N MET A 472 3.12 1.33 -14.02
CA MET A 472 2.62 0.62 -12.83
C MET A 472 2.56 1.55 -11.61
N ALA A 473 3.53 2.46 -11.45
CA ALA A 473 3.59 3.35 -10.28
C ALA A 473 2.57 4.50 -10.33
N ALA A 474 2.18 4.96 -11.53
CA ALA A 474 1.27 6.08 -11.68
C ALA A 474 -0.11 5.82 -11.06
N CYS A 475 -0.61 4.58 -11.16
CA CYS A 475 -1.93 4.22 -10.65
C CYS A 475 -1.84 3.28 -9.44
N ASN A 476 -1.45 3.79 -8.27
CA ASN A 476 -1.52 3.04 -7.02
C ASN A 476 -2.75 3.44 -6.18
N LYS A 477 -3.63 2.46 -5.93
CA LYS A 477 -4.91 2.58 -5.20
C LYS A 477 -4.89 1.83 -3.86
N GLN A 478 -3.72 1.44 -3.35
CA GLN A 478 -3.64 0.73 -2.07
C GLN A 478 -4.25 1.55 -0.92
N VAL A 479 -4.23 2.88 -1.04
CA VAL A 479 -4.70 3.76 0.01
C VAL A 479 -6.04 4.41 -0.33
N PHE A 480 -7.02 4.24 0.57
CA PHE A 480 -8.30 4.96 0.59
C PHE A 480 -9.15 4.86 -0.70
N ASP A 481 -9.12 3.73 -1.41
CA ASP A 481 -9.81 3.59 -2.71
C ASP A 481 -9.46 4.70 -3.73
N GLY A 482 -8.30 5.37 -3.57
CA GLY A 482 -7.89 6.52 -4.39
C GLY A 482 -8.45 7.87 -3.97
N MET A 483 -9.06 8.01 -2.78
CA MET A 483 -9.61 9.31 -2.33
C MET A 483 -8.53 10.37 -2.07
N PHE A 484 -7.32 9.94 -1.67
CA PHE A 484 -6.16 10.84 -1.50
C PHE A 484 -5.58 11.27 -2.85
N ASP A 485 -5.54 10.38 -3.85
CA ASP A 485 -5.04 10.68 -5.19
C ASP A 485 -6.15 11.16 -6.14
N THR A 486 -6.37 12.48 -6.17
CA THR A 486 -7.34 13.11 -7.09
C THR A 486 -7.01 12.95 -8.58
N LYS A 487 -5.78 12.56 -8.91
CA LYS A 487 -5.33 12.37 -10.29
C LYS A 487 -5.63 10.96 -10.80
N VAL A 488 -6.08 10.05 -9.94
CA VAL A 488 -6.54 8.70 -10.29
C VAL A 488 -8.06 8.63 -10.25
N PHE A 489 -8.70 8.94 -11.38
CA PHE A 489 -10.13 8.71 -11.55
C PHE A 489 -10.46 8.16 -12.94
N PHE A 490 -11.43 7.25 -12.98
CA PHE A 490 -11.90 6.60 -14.19
C PHE A 490 -13.20 7.25 -14.63
N SER A 491 -13.16 7.96 -15.76
CA SER A 491 -14.37 8.49 -16.35
C SER A 491 -15.20 7.36 -16.94
N SER A 492 -16.41 7.20 -16.42
CA SER A 492 -17.45 6.32 -16.98
C SER A 492 -18.34 7.04 -18.00
N LYS A 493 -18.20 8.37 -18.15
CA LYS A 493 -19.03 9.16 -19.06
C LYS A 493 -18.29 9.40 -20.39
N PRO A 494 -18.95 9.15 -21.54
CA PRO A 494 -18.39 9.51 -22.84
C PRO A 494 -17.97 10.99 -22.87
N GLY A 495 -16.75 11.26 -23.32
CA GLY A 495 -16.22 12.63 -23.48
C GLY A 495 -15.57 13.25 -22.24
N ARG A 496 -15.68 12.64 -21.05
CA ARG A 496 -14.89 13.08 -19.89
C ARG A 496 -13.58 12.31 -19.84
N ARG A 497 -12.45 13.03 -19.76
CA ARG A 497 -11.11 12.43 -19.72
C ARG A 497 -10.87 11.73 -18.39
N HIS A 498 -10.05 10.68 -18.41
CA HIS A 498 -9.51 10.06 -17.20
C HIS A 498 -8.61 11.06 -16.45
N GLY A 499 -8.30 10.75 -15.19
CA GLY A 499 -7.36 11.54 -14.41
C GLY A 499 -5.94 11.51 -14.97
N ALA A 500 -5.12 12.49 -14.60
CA ALA A 500 -3.79 12.69 -15.17
C ALA A 500 -2.88 11.47 -15.02
N HIS A 501 -2.93 10.78 -13.87
CA HIS A 501 -2.12 9.58 -13.65
C HIS A 501 -2.55 8.38 -14.49
N VAL A 502 -3.85 8.25 -14.77
CA VAL A 502 -4.38 7.20 -15.67
C VAL A 502 -3.95 7.46 -17.12
N LEU A 503 -3.97 8.72 -17.56
CA LEU A 503 -3.52 9.07 -18.91
C LEU A 503 -2.01 8.88 -19.05
N LEU A 504 -1.23 9.31 -18.05
CA LEU A 504 0.21 9.12 -18.02
C LEU A 504 0.56 7.63 -18.00
N SER A 505 -0.10 6.82 -17.17
CA SER A 505 0.17 5.38 -17.09
C SER A 505 -0.02 4.69 -18.45
N GLU A 506 -1.08 5.08 -19.17
CA GLU A 506 -1.39 4.57 -20.50
C GLU A 506 -0.38 5.02 -21.57
N GLN A 507 0.10 6.27 -21.49
CA GLN A 507 1.17 6.74 -22.36
C GLN A 507 2.48 5.99 -22.12
N LEU A 508 2.84 5.76 -20.86
CA LEU A 508 4.08 5.07 -20.50
C LEU A 508 4.05 3.59 -20.91
N ILE A 509 2.93 2.87 -20.66
CA ILE A 509 2.84 1.45 -21.05
C ILE A 509 2.94 1.27 -22.57
N ARG A 510 2.34 2.19 -23.34
CA ARG A 510 2.41 2.17 -24.80
C ARG A 510 3.86 2.31 -25.29
N ARG A 511 4.63 3.23 -24.70
CA ARG A 511 6.07 3.39 -25.00
C ARG A 511 6.86 2.14 -24.63
N ALA A 512 6.58 1.53 -23.47
CA ALA A 512 7.24 0.30 -23.06
C ALA A 512 7.02 -0.83 -24.07
N ILE A 513 5.76 -1.07 -24.46
CA ILE A 513 5.38 -2.11 -25.44
C ILE A 513 6.06 -1.87 -26.79
N ALA A 514 6.05 -0.64 -27.28
CA ALA A 514 6.68 -0.30 -28.55
C ALA A 514 8.19 -0.58 -28.54
N LEU A 515 8.88 -0.26 -27.44
CA LEU A 515 10.32 -0.52 -27.29
C LEU A 515 10.63 -2.02 -27.18
N TYR A 516 9.86 -2.78 -26.39
CA TYR A 516 10.01 -4.23 -26.32
C TYR A 516 9.73 -4.90 -27.67
N GLY A 517 8.75 -4.39 -28.41
CA GLY A 517 8.50 -4.78 -29.80
C GLY A 517 9.73 -4.58 -30.67
N LYS A 518 10.28 -3.36 -30.70
CA LYS A 518 11.47 -2.98 -31.50
C LYS A 518 12.68 -3.89 -31.26
N ILE A 519 12.90 -4.36 -30.03
CA ILE A 519 14.03 -5.26 -29.72
C ILE A 519 13.69 -6.76 -29.90
N GLY A 520 12.52 -7.05 -30.47
CA GLY A 520 12.01 -8.41 -30.72
C GLY A 520 11.57 -9.17 -29.47
N ASN A 521 11.42 -8.50 -28.32
CA ASN A 521 11.07 -9.13 -27.05
C ASN A 521 9.55 -9.11 -26.80
N THR A 522 8.81 -9.80 -27.67
CA THR A 522 7.33 -9.78 -27.65
C THR A 522 6.72 -10.52 -26.47
N ILE A 523 7.46 -11.49 -25.89
CA ILE A 523 7.05 -12.19 -24.68
C ILE A 523 6.99 -11.21 -23.50
N VAL A 524 8.02 -10.37 -23.34
CA VAL A 524 8.04 -9.34 -22.29
C VAL A 524 6.98 -8.27 -22.56
N ALA A 525 6.82 -7.81 -23.81
CA ALA A 525 5.76 -6.86 -24.16
C ALA A 525 4.36 -7.35 -23.75
N LYS A 526 4.03 -8.62 -24.09
CA LYS A 526 2.76 -9.24 -23.72
C LYS A 526 2.58 -9.38 -22.22
N ARG A 527 3.63 -9.81 -21.50
CA ARG A 527 3.60 -9.98 -20.05
C ARG A 527 3.39 -8.64 -19.35
N VAL A 528 4.18 -7.62 -19.70
CA VAL A 528 4.10 -6.27 -19.16
C VAL A 528 2.71 -5.69 -19.36
N TYR A 529 2.15 -5.80 -20.57
CA TYR A 529 0.77 -5.34 -20.82
C TYR A 529 -0.26 -6.12 -20.01
N ALA A 530 -0.17 -7.45 -19.95
CA ALA A 530 -1.13 -8.26 -19.18
C ALA A 530 -1.10 -7.92 -17.67
N THR A 531 0.09 -7.68 -17.10
CA THR A 531 0.23 -7.23 -15.72
C THR A 531 -0.36 -5.85 -15.51
N TYR A 532 -0.10 -4.91 -16.43
CA TYR A 532 -0.70 -3.58 -16.41
C TYR A 532 -2.22 -3.62 -16.50
N GLU A 533 -2.78 -4.40 -17.43
CA GLU A 533 -4.23 -4.58 -17.61
C GLU A 533 -4.89 -5.12 -16.33
N GLN A 534 -4.27 -6.11 -15.68
CA GLN A 534 -4.74 -6.64 -14.39
C GLN A 534 -4.77 -5.56 -13.31
N GLN A 535 -3.71 -4.76 -13.17
CA GLN A 535 -3.66 -3.66 -12.22
C GLN A 535 -4.74 -2.62 -12.53
N MET A 536 -4.88 -2.21 -13.79
CA MET A 536 -5.86 -1.21 -14.16
C MET A 536 -7.30 -1.69 -13.95
N HIS A 537 -7.59 -2.96 -14.20
CA HIS A 537 -8.89 -3.55 -13.84
C HIS A 537 -9.11 -3.61 -12.33
N PHE A 538 -8.08 -3.91 -11.53
CA PHE A 538 -8.18 -3.86 -10.08
C PHE A 538 -8.48 -2.43 -9.59
N VAL A 539 -7.69 -1.46 -10.04
CA VAL A 539 -7.78 -0.05 -9.60
C VAL A 539 -9.10 0.59 -10.06
N SER A 540 -9.57 0.27 -11.27
CA SER A 540 -10.82 0.81 -11.82
C SER A 540 -12.10 0.06 -11.42
N ASN A 541 -12.01 -0.96 -10.56
CA ASN A 541 -13.12 -1.88 -10.30
C ASN A 541 -13.72 -2.47 -11.61
N LYS A 542 -12.85 -2.85 -12.54
CA LYS A 542 -13.14 -3.37 -13.89
C LYS A 542 -13.78 -2.38 -14.87
N GLY A 543 -13.83 -1.09 -14.52
CA GLY A 543 -14.40 -0.05 -15.37
C GLY A 543 -13.44 0.52 -16.43
N TRP A 544 -12.14 0.24 -16.34
CA TRP A 544 -11.15 0.69 -17.32
C TRP A 544 -11.13 -0.21 -18.56
N THR A 545 -10.89 0.41 -19.71
CA THR A 545 -10.67 -0.22 -21.00
C THR A 545 -9.45 0.43 -21.64
N ALA A 546 -8.58 -0.36 -22.25
CA ALA A 546 -7.42 0.16 -22.96
C ALA A 546 -7.82 1.06 -24.13
N ASP A 547 -7.03 2.11 -24.34
CA ASP A 547 -7.07 2.94 -25.53
C ASP A 547 -6.79 2.06 -26.77
N PRO A 548 -7.61 2.15 -27.83
CA PRO A 548 -7.37 1.47 -29.11
C PRO A 548 -5.94 1.61 -29.65
N GLU A 549 -5.29 2.76 -29.43
CA GLU A 549 -3.91 2.97 -29.86
C GLU A 549 -2.92 2.09 -29.09
N THR A 550 -3.15 1.87 -27.79
CA THR A 550 -2.33 0.97 -26.96
C THR A 550 -2.44 -0.48 -27.44
N LEU A 551 -3.65 -0.92 -27.80
CA LEU A 551 -3.88 -2.26 -28.36
C LEU A 551 -3.23 -2.43 -29.74
N LYS A 552 -3.31 -1.40 -30.59
CA LYS A 552 -2.65 -1.39 -31.89
C LYS A 552 -1.14 -1.51 -31.78
N ASP A 553 -0.52 -0.80 -30.82
CA ASP A 553 0.92 -0.89 -30.59
C ASP A 553 1.34 -2.25 -30.03
N LEU A 554 0.49 -2.88 -29.21
CA LEU A 554 0.70 -4.26 -28.76
C LEU A 554 0.64 -5.25 -29.91
N GLU A 555 -0.36 -5.15 -30.78
CA GLU A 555 -0.48 -5.99 -31.97
C GLU A 555 0.73 -5.79 -32.91
N ALA A 556 1.11 -4.54 -33.17
CA ALA A 556 2.28 -4.20 -33.97
C ALA A 556 3.57 -4.77 -33.37
N ALA A 557 3.75 -4.71 -32.04
CA ALA A 557 4.86 -5.35 -31.35
C ALA A 557 4.84 -6.88 -31.57
N MET A 558 3.69 -7.53 -31.44
CA MET A 558 3.54 -8.98 -31.64
C MET A 558 3.87 -9.42 -33.08
N GLN A 559 3.53 -8.62 -34.08
CA GLN A 559 3.82 -8.90 -35.50
C GLN A 559 5.32 -8.82 -35.86
N GLN A 560 6.17 -8.30 -34.97
CA GLN A 560 7.62 -8.23 -35.23
C GLN A 560 8.32 -9.59 -35.12
N THR A 561 7.73 -10.60 -34.47
CA THR A 561 8.31 -11.95 -34.43
C THR A 561 7.76 -12.85 -35.53
N GLY A 562 8.64 -13.64 -36.15
CA GLY A 562 8.28 -14.56 -37.25
C GLY A 562 7.16 -15.55 -36.90
N ALA A 563 7.02 -15.93 -35.62
CA ALA A 563 5.97 -16.84 -35.13
C ALA A 563 4.53 -16.34 -35.39
N TYR A 564 4.32 -15.02 -35.46
CA TYR A 564 3.01 -14.41 -35.75
C TYR A 564 2.85 -13.95 -37.21
N ARG A 565 3.89 -14.06 -38.05
CA ARG A 565 3.81 -13.78 -39.50
C ARG A 565 3.27 -14.95 -40.33
N PHE A 566 3.33 -16.16 -39.78
CA PHE A 566 2.91 -17.38 -40.49
C PHE A 566 1.40 -17.45 -40.81
N PRO A 567 0.46 -16.98 -39.97
CA PRO A 567 -0.97 -17.02 -40.33
C PRO A 567 -1.33 -16.12 -41.51
N ASP A 568 -0.73 -14.93 -41.61
CA ASP A 568 -1.08 -13.94 -42.65
C ASP A 568 -0.53 -14.32 -44.03
N GLN A 569 0.56 -15.09 -44.09
CA GLN A 569 1.09 -15.60 -45.35
C GLN A 569 0.34 -16.84 -45.87
N ILE A 570 -0.33 -17.58 -44.99
CA ILE A 570 -1.12 -18.77 -45.37
C ILE A 570 -2.57 -18.37 -45.73
N ALA A 571 -3.05 -17.22 -45.26
CA ALA A 571 -4.40 -16.70 -45.51
C ALA A 571 -4.54 -15.81 -46.76
N SER A 572 -3.71 -15.99 -47.80
CA SER A 572 -3.98 -15.45 -49.15
C SER A 572 -4.54 -16.55 -50.06
N PRO A 573 -5.88 -16.71 -50.17
CA PRO A 573 -6.49 -17.70 -51.05
C PRO A 573 -6.48 -17.31 -52.54
N TYR A 574 -5.73 -16.29 -52.96
CA TYR A 574 -5.81 -15.74 -54.32
C TYR A 574 -4.65 -16.04 -55.27
N ASP A 575 -3.63 -16.79 -54.86
CA ASP A 575 -2.43 -17.02 -55.71
C ASP A 575 -2.25 -18.44 -56.27
N LEU A 576 -3.26 -19.32 -56.19
CA LEU A 576 -3.17 -20.70 -56.70
C LEU A 576 -3.98 -21.00 -57.98
N SER A 577 -4.51 -19.99 -58.67
CA SER A 577 -5.34 -20.21 -59.88
C SER A 577 -4.70 -19.78 -61.22
N SER A 578 -3.45 -19.33 -61.26
CA SER A 578 -2.85 -18.78 -62.51
C SER A 578 -1.90 -19.70 -63.28
N ASN A 579 -1.54 -20.91 -62.79
CA ASN A 579 -0.50 -21.75 -63.44
C ASN A 579 -0.96 -23.15 -63.89
N LEU A 580 -2.20 -23.30 -64.36
CA LEU A 580 -2.68 -24.54 -65.01
C LEU A 580 -3.50 -24.26 -66.28
N VAL A 581 -2.95 -23.47 -67.20
CA VAL A 581 -3.41 -23.47 -68.61
C VAL A 581 -2.19 -23.31 -69.51
N GLY A 582 -1.67 -24.41 -70.04
CA GLY A 582 -0.58 -24.36 -71.02
C GLY A 582 0.24 -25.63 -71.18
N ALA A 583 -0.40 -26.78 -71.40
CA ALA A 583 0.29 -27.98 -71.87
C ALA A 583 -0.65 -28.96 -72.60
N GLU A 584 -1.27 -28.50 -73.70
CA GLU A 584 -1.78 -29.38 -74.76
C GLU A 584 -1.52 -28.72 -76.11
N SER A 585 -0.37 -29.01 -76.74
CA SER A 585 -0.15 -29.10 -78.19
C SER A 585 1.35 -29.11 -78.52
N ALA A 586 1.91 -30.30 -78.71
CA ALA A 586 2.97 -30.63 -79.67
C ALA A 586 3.15 -32.15 -79.74
#